data_AF-A0A0F7PD24-F1
#
_entry.id   AF-A0A0F7PD24-F1
#
_cell.length_a   1.000
_cell.length_b   1.000
_cell.length_c   1.000
_cell.angle_alpha   90.00
_cell.angle_beta   90.00
_cell.angle_gamma   90.00
#
_symmetry.space_group_name_H-M   'P 1'
#
loop_
_entity.id
_entity.type
_entity.pdbx_description
1 polymer ?
#
loop_
_entity_poly.entity_id
_entity_poly.type
_entity_poly.pdbx_seq_one_letter_code
_entity_poly.pdbx_strand_id
1 'polypeptide(L)'
;MAPDSNSVLSFIKLPTGSSVLGHGERPAHIFHEPINELDRTNDMTETIDARSSKKVPDGKLIRVDLTYDDRIESVTITGDFFLEPPEAREELERAIEGHPNDVERDELLVAIQDVDASLIGFTAGDLADVTREALT
;
A
#
# COMPACT_ATOMS: atom_id res chain seq x y z
N MET A 1 6.78 40.23 -23.42
CA MET A 1 5.52 39.94 -22.71
C MET A 1 4.97 38.65 -23.29
N ALA A 2 5.06 37.52 -22.56
CA ALA A 2 4.36 36.27 -22.89
C ALA A 2 2.86 36.42 -22.54
N PRO A 3 1.95 35.65 -23.17
CA PRO A 3 1.58 34.27 -22.74
C PRO A 3 1.52 33.28 -23.93
N ASP A 4 1.91 32.01 -23.84
CA ASP A 4 1.33 30.81 -23.18
C ASP A 4 0.27 30.04 -24.00
N SER A 5 0.46 28.71 -23.95
CA SER A 5 -0.48 27.61 -24.21
C SER A 5 -0.68 27.08 -25.64
N ASN A 6 -0.12 25.88 -25.79
CA ASN A 6 0.00 25.07 -26.98
C ASN A 6 -1.26 24.21 -27.21
N SER A 7 -1.74 24.26 -28.46
CA SER A 7 -2.42 23.23 -29.25
C SER A 7 -3.62 22.43 -28.69
N VAL A 8 -4.78 22.78 -29.26
CA VAL A 8 -6.04 22.03 -29.33
C VAL A 8 -5.88 20.61 -29.87
N LEU A 9 -6.56 19.65 -29.20
CA LEU A 9 -6.55 18.22 -29.46
C LEU A 9 -7.23 17.83 -30.79
N SER A 10 -6.65 16.81 -31.41
CA SER A 10 -6.92 16.32 -32.75
C SER A 10 -8.20 15.48 -32.88
N PHE A 11 -8.72 15.50 -34.10
CA PHE A 11 -9.90 14.83 -34.63
C PHE A 11 -9.99 13.32 -34.32
N ILE A 12 -11.13 12.90 -33.75
CA ILE A 12 -11.53 11.50 -33.67
C ILE A 12 -12.07 11.08 -35.04
N LYS A 13 -11.31 10.26 -35.78
CA LYS A 13 -11.74 9.64 -37.03
C LYS A 13 -12.37 8.29 -36.72
N LEU A 14 -13.68 8.16 -36.98
CA LEU A 14 -14.42 6.91 -36.93
C LEU A 14 -13.96 5.97 -38.07
N PRO A 15 -13.62 4.70 -37.81
CA PRO A 15 -13.68 3.66 -38.81
C PRO A 15 -15.05 2.97 -38.79
N THR A 16 -15.83 3.16 -39.86
CA THR A 16 -16.92 2.26 -40.25
C THR A 16 -16.31 0.98 -40.84
N GLY A 17 -16.36 -0.11 -40.08
CA GLY A 17 -15.91 -1.44 -40.51
C GLY A 17 -17.05 -2.44 -40.44
N SER A 18 -17.56 -2.81 -41.61
CA SER A 18 -18.60 -3.80 -41.85
C SER A 18 -18.07 -5.23 -41.61
N SER A 19 -18.86 -6.07 -40.92
CA SER A 19 -19.22 -7.47 -41.26
C SER A 19 -18.34 -8.21 -42.31
N VAL A 20 -17.90 -9.48 -42.18
CA VAL A 20 -18.50 -10.71 -41.62
C VAL A 20 -17.53 -11.91 -41.80
N LEU A 21 -17.82 -12.99 -41.05
CA LEU A 21 -17.67 -14.44 -41.37
C LEU A 21 -16.31 -15.15 -41.16
N GLY A 22 -16.32 -16.15 -40.26
CA GLY A 22 -15.67 -17.43 -40.53
C GLY A 22 -15.04 -18.20 -39.35
N HIS A 23 -15.78 -19.20 -38.86
CA HIS A 23 -15.35 -20.38 -38.08
C HIS A 23 -14.76 -20.21 -36.68
N GLY A 24 -15.43 -20.86 -35.72
CA GLY A 24 -15.14 -20.73 -34.30
C GLY A 24 -14.34 -21.87 -33.70
N GLU A 25 -13.78 -21.55 -32.53
CA GLU A 25 -13.45 -22.43 -31.42
C GLU A 25 -13.64 -21.58 -30.14
N ARG A 26 -14.37 -22.09 -29.13
CA ARG A 26 -14.35 -21.50 -27.77
C ARG A 26 -13.13 -22.09 -27.04
N PRO A 27 -12.47 -21.40 -26.09
CA PRO A 27 -13.02 -21.38 -24.72
C PRO A 27 -12.72 -20.13 -23.86
N ALA A 28 -13.42 -20.12 -22.74
CA ALA A 28 -13.13 -19.47 -21.45
C ALA A 28 -13.38 -17.96 -21.31
N HIS A 29 -14.46 -17.68 -20.57
CA HIS A 29 -14.59 -16.53 -19.67
C HIS A 29 -13.25 -16.20 -19.00
N ILE A 30 -12.76 -14.97 -19.16
CA ILE A 30 -11.96 -14.34 -18.13
C ILE A 30 -12.73 -13.08 -17.72
N PHE A 31 -13.26 -13.17 -16.50
CA PHE A 31 -13.72 -12.05 -15.70
C PHE A 31 -12.62 -10.99 -15.69
N HIS A 32 -12.85 -9.84 -16.31
CA HIS A 32 -12.13 -8.64 -15.92
C HIS A 32 -12.91 -8.06 -14.75
N GLU A 33 -12.37 -8.31 -13.55
CA GLU A 33 -12.83 -7.68 -12.32
C GLU A 33 -12.86 -6.16 -12.53
N PRO A 34 -13.87 -5.45 -12.01
CA PRO A 34 -13.86 -3.99 -12.05
C PRO A 34 -12.62 -3.52 -11.31
N ILE A 35 -11.74 -2.81 -12.03
CA ILE A 35 -10.65 -2.04 -11.44
C ILE A 35 -11.26 -1.12 -10.38
N ASN A 36 -10.79 -1.28 -9.14
CA ASN A 36 -11.30 -0.64 -7.94
C ASN A 36 -11.17 0.89 -8.07
N GLU A 37 -12.23 1.54 -8.52
CA GLU A 37 -12.43 2.98 -8.57
C GLU A 37 -12.82 3.48 -7.18
N LEU A 38 -11.84 3.53 -6.27
CA LEU A 38 -11.96 4.23 -4.99
C LEU A 38 -10.59 4.82 -4.68
N ASP A 39 -10.34 6.04 -5.16
CA ASP A 39 -10.02 7.15 -4.27
C ASP A 39 -10.19 8.50 -5.00
N ARG A 40 -11.36 9.10 -4.81
CA ARG A 40 -11.66 10.51 -5.15
C ARG A 40 -12.28 11.15 -3.92
N THR A 41 -11.44 11.41 -2.92
CA THR A 41 -11.68 12.30 -1.77
C THR A 41 -10.28 12.65 -1.26
N ASN A 42 -9.77 13.86 -1.09
CA ASN A 42 -10.36 15.11 -0.67
C ASN A 42 -9.25 16.19 -0.70
N ASP A 43 -9.66 17.45 -0.73
CA ASP A 43 -8.85 18.69 -0.72
C ASP A 43 -8.03 18.87 0.59
N MET A 44 -6.77 19.33 0.48
CA MET A 44 -5.92 19.98 1.51
C MET A 44 -5.26 19.15 2.65
N THR A 45 -4.51 18.10 2.31
CA THR A 45 -3.21 17.61 2.90
C THR A 45 -2.85 16.39 2.06
N GLU A 46 -1.70 16.35 1.38
CA GLU A 46 -1.33 15.22 0.52
C GLU A 46 -0.77 14.08 1.38
N THR A 47 -1.63 13.42 2.16
CA THR A 47 -1.24 12.21 2.87
C THR A 47 -0.95 11.10 1.86
N ILE A 48 0.26 10.55 1.92
CA ILE A 48 0.78 9.51 1.03
C ILE A 48 0.41 8.14 1.58
N ASP A 49 -0.26 7.34 0.75
CA ASP A 49 -0.48 5.93 1.02
C ASP A 49 0.74 5.10 0.59
N ALA A 50 1.36 4.43 1.56
CA ALA A 50 2.46 3.51 1.33
C ALA A 50 2.11 2.09 1.73
N ARG A 51 2.66 1.14 0.99
CA ARG A 51 2.53 -0.27 1.33
C ARG A 51 3.76 -1.06 0.92
N SER A 52 4.23 -1.90 1.84
CA SER A 52 5.34 -2.82 1.59
C SER A 52 5.03 -4.18 2.14
N SER A 53 5.59 -5.21 1.50
CA SER A 53 5.42 -6.59 1.94
C SER A 53 6.73 -7.34 1.83
N LYS A 54 7.03 -8.16 2.85
CA LYS A 54 8.27 -8.91 2.95
C LYS A 54 7.99 -10.33 3.41
N LYS A 55 8.73 -11.26 2.80
CA LYS A 55 8.80 -12.65 3.27
C LYS A 55 9.90 -12.72 4.30
N VAL A 56 9.51 -13.06 5.53
CA VAL A 56 10.47 -13.29 6.61
C VAL A 56 11.02 -14.72 6.54
N PRO A 57 12.26 -14.94 7.04
CA PRO A 57 12.92 -16.24 6.96
C PRO A 57 12.16 -17.38 7.64
N ASP A 58 11.25 -17.07 8.57
CA ASP A 58 10.36 -18.03 9.23
C ASP A 58 9.24 -18.58 8.31
N GLY A 59 9.18 -18.11 7.06
CA GLY A 59 8.20 -18.56 6.06
C GLY A 59 6.87 -17.78 6.08
N LYS A 60 6.73 -16.81 6.98
CA LYS A 60 5.57 -15.92 7.04
C LYS A 60 5.71 -14.73 6.09
N LEU A 61 4.57 -14.16 5.73
CA LEU A 61 4.50 -12.94 4.94
C LEU A 61 3.95 -11.83 5.81
N ILE A 62 4.69 -10.72 5.86
CA ILE A 62 4.29 -9.49 6.54
C ILE A 62 4.00 -8.47 5.45
N ARG A 63 2.94 -7.72 5.65
CA ARG A 63 2.55 -6.58 4.85
C ARG A 63 2.25 -5.43 5.80
N VAL A 64 2.82 -4.28 5.52
CA VAL A 64 2.54 -3.04 6.22
C VAL A 64 1.92 -2.10 5.20
N ASP A 65 0.72 -1.64 5.49
CA ASP A 65 0.06 -0.56 4.79
C ASP A 65 0.03 0.61 5.77
N LEU A 66 0.54 1.76 5.39
CA LEU A 66 0.59 2.94 6.26
C LEU A 66 0.30 4.20 5.44
N THR A 67 -0.23 5.22 6.09
CA THR A 67 -0.60 6.48 5.46
C THR A 67 0.10 7.60 6.22
N TYR A 68 0.88 8.43 5.53
CA TYR A 68 1.76 9.43 6.16
C TYR A 68 1.83 10.73 5.35
N ASP A 69 1.93 11.87 6.02
CA ASP A 69 2.27 13.18 5.41
C ASP A 69 3.64 13.59 5.97
N ASP A 70 3.71 14.58 6.87
CA ASP A 70 4.91 14.85 7.69
C ASP A 70 5.18 13.74 8.72
N ARG A 71 4.10 13.09 9.19
CA ARG A 71 4.09 12.02 10.19
C ARG A 71 3.17 10.90 9.76
N ILE A 72 3.42 9.72 10.31
CA ILE A 72 2.58 8.54 10.11
C ILE A 72 1.23 8.78 10.79
N GLU A 73 0.17 8.84 10.00
CA GLU A 73 -1.20 9.07 10.49
C GLU A 73 -1.91 7.77 10.84
N SER A 74 -1.65 6.70 10.09
CA SER A 74 -2.28 5.40 10.28
C SER A 74 -1.35 4.28 9.86
N VAL A 75 -1.34 3.18 10.61
CA VAL A 75 -0.59 1.97 10.28
C VAL A 75 -1.51 0.76 10.38
N THR A 76 -1.47 -0.08 9.36
CA THR A 76 -2.16 -1.36 9.32
C THR A 76 -1.15 -2.46 9.02
N ILE A 77 -0.94 -3.33 10.00
CA ILE A 77 -0.03 -4.47 9.86
C ILE A 77 -0.88 -5.70 9.53
N THR A 78 -0.67 -6.26 8.34
CA THR A 78 -1.41 -7.41 7.83
C THR A 78 -0.45 -8.53 7.45
N GLY A 79 -0.81 -9.80 7.66
CA GLY A 79 0.09 -10.89 7.29
C GLY A 79 -0.28 -12.22 7.92
N ASP A 80 0.59 -13.20 7.73
CA ASP A 80 0.46 -14.53 8.32
C ASP A 80 1.16 -14.61 9.70
N PHE A 81 1.14 -13.53 10.46
CA PHE A 81 1.75 -13.49 11.80
C PHE A 81 0.74 -13.78 12.90
N PHE A 82 1.23 -14.19 14.06
CA PHE A 82 0.42 -14.33 15.27
C PHE A 82 0.96 -13.38 16.34
N LEU A 83 0.03 -12.71 17.04
CA LEU A 83 0.30 -11.87 18.19
C LEU A 83 -0.54 -12.36 19.34
N GLU A 84 0.07 -12.50 20.51
CA GLU A 84 -0.61 -12.77 21.76
C GLU A 84 -0.14 -11.75 22.81
N PRO A 85 -1.05 -10.92 23.35
CA PRO A 85 -2.51 -10.87 23.11
C PRO A 85 -2.87 -10.28 21.72
N PRO A 86 -4.12 -10.46 21.23
CA PRO A 86 -4.54 -9.91 19.93
C PRO A 86 -4.59 -8.37 19.90
N GLU A 87 -4.77 -7.74 21.06
CA GLU A 87 -4.72 -6.27 21.22
C GLU A 87 -3.31 -5.69 21.01
N ALA A 88 -2.26 -6.51 21.14
CA ALA A 88 -0.89 -6.08 20.92
C ALA A 88 -0.65 -5.59 19.49
N ARG A 89 -1.46 -6.03 18.51
CA ARG A 89 -1.41 -5.49 17.13
C ARG A 89 -1.70 -4.00 17.11
N GLU A 90 -2.78 -3.60 17.79
CA GLU A 90 -3.20 -2.19 17.85
C GLU A 90 -2.22 -1.36 18.66
N GLU A 91 -1.60 -1.93 19.70
CA GLU A 91 -0.52 -1.26 20.44
C GLU A 91 0.73 -1.07 19.58
N LEU A 92 1.11 -2.06 18.78
CA LEU A 92 2.22 -1.95 17.82
C LEU A 92 1.94 -0.90 16.74
N GLU A 93 0.72 -0.91 16.18
CA GLU A 93 0.29 0.10 15.20
C GLU A 93 0.38 1.49 15.82
N ARG A 94 -0.17 1.69 17.03
CA ARG A 94 -0.09 2.95 17.76
C ARG A 94 1.31 3.38 18.16
N ALA A 95 2.20 2.42 18.44
CA ALA A 95 3.60 2.71 18.75
C ALA A 95 4.34 3.26 17.53
N ILE A 96 3.89 2.92 16.31
CA ILE A 96 4.45 3.42 15.06
C ILE A 96 3.71 4.70 14.59
N GLU A 97 2.40 4.79 14.82
CA GLU A 97 1.61 5.99 14.54
C GLU A 97 2.18 7.22 15.29
N GLY A 98 2.24 8.36 14.60
CA GLY A 98 2.78 9.62 15.13
C GLY A 98 4.29 9.82 14.99
N HIS A 99 5.04 8.78 14.61
CA HIS A 99 6.43 8.93 14.20
C HIS A 99 6.55 9.75 12.90
N PRO A 100 7.66 10.49 12.70
CA PRO A 100 7.92 11.20 11.46
C PRO A 100 8.12 10.22 10.28
N ASN A 101 7.88 10.67 9.06
CA ASN A 101 8.14 9.85 7.86
C ASN A 101 9.63 9.48 7.69
N ASP A 102 10.55 10.26 8.25
CA ASP A 102 12.00 10.04 8.26
C ASP A 102 12.47 9.24 9.51
N VAL A 103 11.55 8.52 10.17
CA VAL A 103 11.88 7.74 11.38
C VAL A 103 12.95 6.69 11.11
N GLU A 104 13.94 6.62 11.99
CA GLU A 104 15.03 5.65 11.88
C GLU A 104 14.58 4.26 12.32
N ARG A 105 15.20 3.23 11.72
CA ARG A 105 14.94 1.82 12.05
C ARG A 105 15.09 1.52 13.53
N ASP A 106 16.10 2.10 14.19
CA ASP A 106 16.35 1.89 15.62
C ASP A 106 15.23 2.46 16.50
N GLU A 107 14.67 3.62 16.14
CA GLU A 107 13.56 4.22 16.88
C GLU A 107 12.29 3.37 16.77
N LEU A 108 11.96 2.92 15.56
CA LEU A 108 10.86 1.97 15.34
C LEU A 108 11.05 0.69 16.15
N LEU A 109 12.27 0.16 16.14
CA LEU A 109 12.62 -1.09 16.82
C LEU A 109 12.52 -0.97 18.34
N VAL A 110 12.84 0.19 18.92
CA VAL A 110 12.62 0.48 20.35
C VAL A 110 11.13 0.61 20.64
N ALA A 111 10.37 1.36 19.84
CA ALA A 111 8.93 1.52 20.03
C ALA A 111 8.17 0.18 19.95
N ILE A 112 8.53 -0.67 18.99
CA ILE A 112 7.96 -2.01 18.80
C ILE A 112 8.33 -2.95 19.97
N GLN A 113 9.54 -2.83 20.53
CA GLN A 113 9.99 -3.65 21.66
C GLN A 113 9.42 -3.20 23.01
N ASP A 114 8.98 -1.95 23.12
CA ASP A 114 8.32 -1.44 24.30
C ASP A 114 6.94 -2.07 24.51
N VAL A 115 6.31 -2.55 23.42
CA VAL A 115 5.02 -3.25 23.47
C VAL A 115 5.22 -4.67 24.00
N ASP A 116 4.47 -5.03 25.04
CA ASP A 116 4.47 -6.37 25.64
C ASP A 116 3.69 -7.35 24.75
N ALA A 117 4.30 -7.72 23.62
CA ALA A 117 3.72 -8.55 22.58
C ALA A 117 4.55 -9.80 22.30
N SER A 118 3.91 -10.97 22.28
CA SER A 118 4.57 -12.17 21.77
C SER A 118 4.51 -12.18 20.23
N LEU A 119 5.60 -11.76 19.59
CA LEU A 119 5.73 -11.74 18.13
C LEU A 119 6.02 -13.15 17.59
N ILE A 120 5.04 -13.79 16.96
CA ILE A 120 5.19 -15.16 16.46
C ILE A 120 5.39 -15.16 14.95
N GLY A 121 6.64 -15.44 14.60
CA GLY A 121 7.16 -15.67 13.25
C GLY A 121 7.46 -14.41 12.45
N PHE A 122 7.61 -13.28 13.14
CA PHE A 122 8.46 -12.18 12.71
C PHE A 122 9.18 -11.58 13.91
N THR A 123 10.25 -10.82 13.67
CA THR A 123 10.92 -10.08 14.73
C THR A 123 10.60 -8.59 14.65
N ALA A 124 10.78 -7.87 15.77
CA ALA A 124 10.67 -6.41 15.79
C ALA A 124 11.53 -5.74 14.70
N GLY A 125 12.70 -6.32 14.41
CA GLY A 125 13.57 -5.88 13.32
C GLY A 125 12.94 -6.04 11.94
N ASP A 126 12.33 -7.19 11.66
CA ASP A 126 11.64 -7.41 10.38
C ASP A 126 10.51 -6.41 10.17
N LEU A 127 9.72 -6.14 11.22
CA LEU A 127 8.65 -5.14 11.14
C LEU A 127 9.21 -3.74 10.89
N ALA A 128 10.23 -3.32 11.63
CA ALA A 128 10.89 -2.03 11.42
C ALA A 128 11.48 -1.89 10.00
N ASP A 129 12.09 -2.96 9.47
CA ASP A 129 12.61 -2.98 8.11
C ASP A 129 11.47 -2.83 7.08
N VAL A 130 10.35 -3.55 7.21
CA VAL A 130 9.21 -3.44 6.28
C VAL A 130 8.55 -2.07 6.33
N THR A 131 8.37 -1.52 7.53
CA THR A 131 7.80 -0.17 7.72
C THR A 131 8.70 0.88 7.06
N ARG A 132 10.03 0.78 7.21
CA ARG A 132 10.96 1.68 6.54
C ARG A 132 10.92 1.52 5.01
N GLU A 133 10.83 0.30 4.52
CA GLU A 133 10.67 0.02 3.09
C GLU A 133 9.34 0.59 2.53
N ALA A 134 8.32 0.82 3.36
CA ALA A 134 7.09 1.50 2.95
C ALA A 134 7.26 3.03 2.84
N LEU A 135 8.10 3.64 3.67
CA LEU A 135 8.32 5.09 3.74
C LEU A 135 9.28 5.66 2.66
N THR A 136 9.81 4.82 1.76
CA THR A 136 10.74 5.18 0.67
C THR A 136 10.04 5.27 -0.68
#